data_AF-A0A0A1SG45-F1
#
_entry.id   AF-A0A0A1SG45-F1
#
_cell.length_a   1.000
_cell.length_b   1.000
_cell.length_c   1.000
_cell.angle_alpha   90.00
_cell.angle_beta   90.00
_cell.angle_gamma   90.00
#
_symmetry.space_group_name_H-M   'P 1'
#
loop_
_entity.id
_entity.type
_entity.pdbx_description
1 polymer ?
#
loop_
_entity_poly.entity_id
_entity_poly.type
_entity_poly.pdbx_seq_one_letter_code
_entity_poly.pdbx_strand_id
1 'polypeptide(L)' 'MNKYIIIRSDTKSISLPMSQKEAIKKIQTYEKQGISSLIIYDKKYANLTPLKN' A
#
# COMPACT_ATOMS: atom_id res chain seq x y z
N MET A 1 -5.18 -10.43 -7.52
CA MET A 1 -3.80 -10.05 -7.14
C MET A 1 -3.85 -8.69 -6.47
N ASN A 2 -3.27 -8.57 -5.28
CA ASN A 2 -3.24 -7.34 -4.48
C ASN A 2 -2.24 -6.35 -5.10
N LYS A 3 -2.70 -5.14 -5.43
CA LYS A 3 -1.95 -4.18 -6.27
C LYS A 3 -1.75 -2.80 -5.63
N TYR A 4 -2.24 -2.62 -4.40
CA TYR A 4 -2.20 -1.33 -3.72
C TYR A 4 -1.17 -1.35 -2.60
N ILE A 5 -0.30 -0.34 -2.60
CA ILE A 5 0.63 -0.07 -1.50
C ILE A 5 0.34 1.33 -0.96
N ILE A 6 0.72 1.57 0.29
CA ILE A 6 0.60 2.87 0.94
C ILE A 6 1.98 3.32 1.38
N ILE A 7 2.32 4.56 1.04
CA ILE A 7 3.51 5.25 1.54
C ILE A 7 3.08 6.22 2.64
N ARG A 8 3.65 6.10 3.84
CA ARG A 8 3.43 7.04 4.93
C ARG A 8 4.41 8.20 4.86
N SER A 9 3.95 9.43 5.14
CA SER A 9 4.81 10.61 5.05
C SER A 9 5.78 10.75 6.23
N ASP A 10 5.40 10.24 7.40
CA ASP A 10 6.12 10.41 8.67
C ASP A 10 7.35 9.50 8.77
N THR A 11 7.17 8.22 8.46
CA THR A 11 8.23 7.21 8.54
C THR A 11 8.87 6.91 7.19
N LYS A 12 8.29 7.42 6.09
CA LYS A 12 8.60 6.99 4.71
C LYS A 12 8.43 5.48 4.49
N SER A 13 7.73 4.78 5.39
CA SER A 13 7.53 3.33 5.27
C SER A 13 6.55 3.00 4.15
N ILE A 14 6.84 1.91 3.43
CA ILE A 14 5.98 1.36 2.39
C ILE A 14 5.27 0.13 2.94
N SER A 15 3.95 0.06 2.79
CA SER A 15 3.18 -1.11 3.21
C SER A 15 3.36 -2.30 2.29
N LEU A 16 3.06 -3.50 2.79
CA LEU A 16 2.86 -4.67 1.93
C LEU A 16 1.70 -4.43 0.93
N PRO A 17 1.73 -5.07 -0.26
CA PRO A 17 0.62 -5.01 -1.21
C PRO A 17 -0.67 -5.55 -0.63
N MET A 18 -1.77 -4.82 -0.82
CA MET A 18 -3.09 -5.19 -0.31
C MET A 18 -4.19 -4.97 -1.34
N SER A 19 -5.39 -5.45 -1.02
CA SER A 19 -6.58 -5.19 -1.83
C SER A 19 -6.99 -3.70 -1.75
N GLN A 20 -7.78 -3.23 -2.70
CA GLN A 20 -8.28 -1.84 -2.69
C GLN A 20 -9.03 -1.52 -1.40
N LYS A 21 -9.88 -2.44 -0.94
CA LYS A 21 -10.69 -2.27 0.28
C LYS A 21 -9.82 -2.13 1.52
N GLU A 22 -8.77 -2.93 1.63
CA GLU A 22 -7.80 -2.82 2.72
C GLU A 22 -7.03 -1.50 2.65
N ALA A 23 -6.60 -1.08 1.45
CA ALA A 23 -5.86 0.16 1.26
C ALA A 23 -6.68 1.38 1.72
N ILE A 24 -7.96 1.45 1.33
CA ILE A 24 -8.88 2.52 1.75
C ILE A 24 -9.04 2.53 3.27
N LYS A 25 -9.31 1.36 3.88
CA LYS A 25 -9.48 1.26 5.34
C LYS A 25 -8.22 1.71 6.09
N LYS A 26 -7.05 1.38 5.56
CA LYS A 26 -5.76 1.72 6.18
C LYS A 26 -5.43 3.20 6.04
N ILE A 27 -5.72 3.82 4.89
CA ILE A 27 -5.56 5.28 4.72
C ILE A 27 -6.43 6.06 5.71
N GLN A 28 -7.70 5.65 5.89
CA GLN A 28 -8.61 6.27 6.85
C GLN A 28 -8.09 6.13 8.30
N THR A 29 -7.39 5.04 8.59
CA THR A 29 -6.76 4.84 9.90
C THR A 29 -5.58 5.81 10.09
N TYR A 30 -4.77 6.01 9.06
CA TYR A 30 -3.66 6.96 9.09
C TYR A 30 -4.14 8.41 9.16
N GLU A 31 -5.19 8.79 8.43
CA GLU A 31 -5.80 10.11 8.53
C GLU A 31 -6.28 10.41 9.96
N LYS A 32 -6.94 9.45 10.62
CA LYS A 32 -7.34 9.57 12.03
C LYS A 32 -6.16 9.72 13.00
N GLN A 33 -4.99 9.23 12.62
CA GLN A 33 -3.74 9.39 13.37
C GLN A 33 -2.99 10.68 13.02
N GLY A 34 -3.54 11.52 12.13
CA GLY A 34 -2.87 12.73 11.64
C GLY A 34 -1.71 12.45 10.67
N ILE A 35 -1.62 11.23 10.14
CA ILE A 35 -0.54 10.80 9.25
C ILE A 35 -0.98 11.00 7.81
N SER A 36 -0.30 11.91 7.10
CA SER A 36 -0.45 12.02 5.66
C SER A 36 0.12 10.78 4.96
N SER A 37 -0.60 10.23 4.00
CA SER A 37 -0.19 9.02 3.27
C SER A 37 -0.69 9.02 1.83
N LEU A 38 -0.02 8.25 0.98
CA LEU A 38 -0.33 8.13 -0.45
C LEU A 38 -0.63 6.68 -0.81
N ILE A 39 -1.76 6.43 -1.47
CA ILE A 39 -2.04 5.14 -2.12
C ILE A 39 -1.44 5.14 -3.52
N ILE A 40 -0.69 4.08 -3.83
CA ILE A 40 -0.18 3.81 -5.17
C ILE A 40 -0.81 2.51 -5.67
N TYR A 41 -1.42 2.58 -6.85
CA TYR A 41 -1.81 1.41 -7.62
C TYR A 41 -0.64 1.02 -8.52
N ASP A 42 -0.03 -0.13 -8.27
CA ASP A 42 1.10 -0.57 -9.06
C ASP A 42 0.74 -1.78 -9.94
N LYS A 43 0.77 -1.55 -11.25
CA LYS A 43 0.52 -2.54 -12.30
C LYS A 43 1.72 -3.48 -12.53
N LYS A 44 2.94 -3.13 -12.10
CA LYS A 44 4.15 -3.96 -12.18
C LYS A 44 4.15 -5.12 -11.18
N TYR A 45 3.64 -4.94 -9.95
CA TYR A 45 3.49 -6.06 -8.98
C TYR A 45 2.36 -7.03 -9.33
N ALA A 46 1.53 -6.71 -10.31
CA ALA A 46 0.50 -7.61 -10.82
C ALA A 46 1.06 -8.80 -11.63
N ASN A 47 2.33 -8.74 -12.04
CA ASN A 47 3.00 -9.76 -12.85
C ASN A 47 4.32 -10.26 -12.23
N LEU A 48 4.56 -10.01 -10.94
CA LEU A 48 5.72 -10.59 -10.26
C LEU A 48 5.34 -12.00 -9.80
N THR A 49 5.64 -13.00 -10.63
CA THR A 49 5.86 -14.36 -10.13
C THR A 49 6.99 -14.29 -9.10
N PRO A 50 6.84 -14.87 -7.90
CA PRO A 50 7.95 -14.98 -6.97
C PRO A 50 9.07 -15.76 -7.65
N LEU A 51 10.24 -15.11 -7.80
CA LEU A 51 11.45 -15.78 -8.24
C LEU A 51 11.75 -16.89 -7.23
N LYS A 52 11.55 -18.13 -7.66
CA LYS A 52 12.04 -19.31 -6.95
C LYS A 52 13.58 -19.28 -7.06
N ASN A 53 14.25 -19.09 -5.94
CA ASN A 53 15.60 -19.62 -5.76
C ASN A 53 15.50 -21.08 -5.34
#